data_AF-A0A6M6BCG1-F1
#
_entry.id   AF-A0A6M6BCG1-F1
#
_cell.length_a   1.000
_cell.length_b   1.000
_cell.length_c   1.000
_cell.angle_alpha   90.00
_cell.angle_beta   90.00
_cell.angle_gamma   90.00
#
_symmetry.space_group_name_H-M   'P 1'
#
loop_
_entity.id
_entity.type
_entity.pdbx_description
1 polymer ?
#
loop_
_entity_poly.entity_id
_entity_poly.type
_entity_poly.pdbx_seq_one_letter_code
_entity_poly.pdbx_strand_id
1 'polypeptide(L)'
;MKKTCFALLNLLLTATYSNAETHHQLTMMGSSNEPTVADQQKQVGARALQLTCYFTDVLRLTQQQAAAVRVVTLQKLQQLDPTAQGQANAKALRPVAIVLAQYDAAMLHILTSGQYSTFRWIEERQPVSQLLAGSAK
;
A
#
# COMPACT_ATOMS: atom_id res chain seq x y z
N MET A 1 -30.49 22.42 -30.63
CA MET A 1 -30.97 22.41 -29.23
C MET A 1 -29.83 22.89 -28.34
N LYS A 2 -30.08 23.93 -27.55
CA LYS A 2 -29.10 24.69 -26.75
C LYS A 2 -29.01 24.15 -25.32
N LYS A 3 -27.90 24.50 -24.65
CA LYS A 3 -27.63 24.58 -23.19
C LYS A 3 -26.97 23.31 -22.62
N THR A 4 -25.89 23.34 -21.83
CA THR A 4 -25.48 24.37 -20.84
C THR A 4 -23.99 24.26 -20.44
N CYS A 5 -23.47 25.38 -19.95
CA CYS A 5 -22.09 25.71 -19.55
C CYS A 5 -21.54 25.03 -18.28
N PHE A 6 -20.21 24.88 -18.29
CA PHE A 6 -19.19 25.26 -17.29
C PHE A 6 -19.58 25.58 -15.83
N ALA A 7 -18.80 24.92 -14.96
CA ALA A 7 -18.22 25.35 -13.68
C ALA A 7 -19.15 25.64 -12.49
N LEU A 8 -18.86 25.02 -11.34
CA LEU A 8 -18.69 25.72 -10.08
C LEU A 8 -18.01 24.83 -9.03
N LEU A 9 -16.77 25.21 -8.75
CA LEU A 9 -16.06 25.00 -7.50
C LEU A 9 -16.91 25.56 -6.35
N ASN A 10 -17.18 24.78 -5.30
CA ASN A 10 -17.32 25.33 -3.95
C ASN A 10 -17.07 24.27 -2.88
N LEU A 11 -15.95 24.49 -2.20
CA LEU A 11 -15.53 24.00 -0.91
C LEU A 11 -16.46 24.59 0.17
N LEU A 12 -16.94 23.81 1.14
CA LEU A 12 -17.14 24.25 2.53
C LEU A 12 -17.46 23.09 3.49
N LEU A 13 -16.61 22.96 4.50
CA LEU A 13 -16.81 22.24 5.76
C LEU A 13 -18.06 22.77 6.49
N THR A 14 -18.85 21.87 7.08
CA THR A 14 -19.39 22.08 8.44
C THR A 14 -19.75 20.74 9.07
N ALA A 15 -19.19 20.51 10.25
CA ALA A 15 -19.49 19.41 11.13
C ALA A 15 -20.92 19.51 11.69
N THR A 16 -21.63 18.38 11.72
CA THR A 16 -22.71 18.16 12.68
C THR A 16 -22.53 16.78 13.27
N TYR A 17 -21.82 16.77 14.39
CA TYR A 17 -21.71 15.67 15.33
C TYR A 17 -23.09 15.51 15.98
N SER A 18 -23.82 14.47 15.59
CA SER A 18 -25.09 14.11 16.23
C SER A 18 -24.79 13.09 17.31
N ASN A 19 -24.62 13.59 18.53
CA ASN A 19 -24.59 12.79 19.75
C ASN A 19 -26.01 12.27 20.00
N ALA A 20 -26.21 10.96 19.86
CA ALA A 20 -27.31 10.26 20.51
C ALA A 20 -26.72 9.53 21.71
N GLU A 21 -26.90 10.14 22.88
CA GLU A 21 -26.59 9.57 24.17
C GLU A 21 -27.41 8.30 24.42
N THR A 22 -26.74 7.21 24.78
CA THR A 22 -27.31 6.20 25.67
C THR A 22 -26.30 5.91 26.77
N HIS A 23 -26.75 6.21 27.98
CA HIS A 23 -26.00 6.15 29.22
C HIS A 23 -25.65 4.72 29.65
N HIS A 24 -24.41 4.58 30.13
CA HIS A 24 -23.91 3.65 31.14
C HIS A 24 -23.90 2.15 30.85
N GLN A 25 -22.70 1.63 30.57
CA GLN A 25 -22.17 0.58 31.44
C GLN A 25 -20.65 0.73 31.59
N LEU A 26 -20.23 0.95 32.84
CA LEU A 26 -18.86 0.85 33.28
C LEU A 26 -18.33 -0.56 33.01
N THR A 27 -17.35 -0.67 32.12
CA THR A 27 -16.33 -1.72 32.22
C THR A 27 -14.98 -1.11 31.89
N MET A 28 -14.18 -0.94 32.93
CA MET A 28 -12.73 -0.76 32.82
C MET A 28 -12.15 -1.97 32.10
N MET A 29 -11.62 -1.80 30.88
CA MET A 29 -10.58 -2.67 30.32
C MET A 29 -10.04 -2.01 29.06
N GLY A 30 -8.72 -1.79 29.02
CA GLY A 30 -8.04 -1.11 27.93
C GLY A 30 -8.29 -1.80 26.59
N SER A 31 -8.95 -1.09 25.67
CA SER A 31 -9.06 -1.50 24.28
C SER A 31 -7.72 -1.23 23.61
N SER A 32 -6.79 -2.16 23.76
CA SER A 32 -5.67 -2.33 22.83
C SER A 32 -6.30 -2.67 21.48
N ASN A 33 -6.59 -1.66 20.66
CA ASN A 33 -6.96 -1.87 19.25
C ASN A 33 -5.71 -2.38 18.51
N GLU A 34 -5.31 -3.62 18.79
CA GLU A 34 -4.36 -4.32 17.94
C GLU A 34 -5.05 -4.57 16.60
N PRO A 35 -4.46 -4.13 15.48
CA PRO A 35 -5.05 -4.31 14.17
C PRO A 35 -5.23 -5.80 13.89
N THR A 36 -6.43 -6.19 13.46
CA THR A 36 -6.70 -7.58 13.12
C THR A 36 -5.85 -7.99 11.92
N VAL A 37 -5.58 -9.30 11.77
CA VAL A 37 -4.86 -9.82 10.59
C VAL A 37 -5.55 -9.43 9.28
N ALA A 38 -6.88 -9.32 9.29
CA ALA A 38 -7.64 -8.84 8.14
C ALA A 38 -7.36 -7.35 7.83
N ASP A 39 -7.20 -6.51 8.84
CA ASP A 39 -6.86 -5.09 8.67
C ASP A 39 -5.42 -4.91 8.18
N GLN A 40 -4.50 -5.74 8.64
CA GLN A 40 -3.10 -5.78 8.17
C GLN A 40 -3.02 -6.21 6.70
N GLN A 41 -3.73 -7.28 6.31
CA GLN A 41 -3.79 -7.72 4.91
C GLN A 41 -4.39 -6.66 3.99
N LYS A 42 -5.44 -5.95 4.45
CA LYS A 42 -6.00 -4.80 3.72
C LYS A 42 -4.98 -3.67 3.58
N GLN A 43 -4.25 -3.34 4.63
CA GLN A 43 -3.23 -2.30 4.61
C GLN A 43 -2.08 -2.65 3.65
N VAL A 44 -1.59 -3.88 3.68
CA VAL A 44 -0.56 -4.38 2.75
C VAL A 44 -1.07 -4.35 1.30
N GLY A 45 -2.32 -4.75 1.07
CA GLY A 45 -2.97 -4.65 -0.24
C GLY A 45 -3.09 -3.22 -0.77
N ALA A 46 -3.48 -2.27 0.09
CA ALA A 46 -3.55 -0.86 -0.25
C ALA A 46 -2.17 -0.27 -0.57
N ARG A 47 -1.15 -0.63 0.21
CA ARG A 47 0.24 -0.21 -0.04
C ARG A 47 0.76 -0.75 -1.37
N ALA A 48 0.52 -2.03 -1.67
CA ALA A 48 0.90 -2.62 -2.95
C ALA A 48 0.25 -1.89 -4.13
N LEU A 49 -1.03 -1.52 -4.00
CA LEU A 49 -1.73 -0.74 -5.01
C LEU A 49 -1.11 0.65 -5.20
N GLN A 50 -0.84 1.39 -4.12
CA GLN A 50 -0.23 2.71 -4.18
C GLN A 50 1.13 2.68 -4.89
N LEU A 51 1.98 1.70 -4.57
CA LEU A 51 3.26 1.52 -5.24
C LEU A 51 3.10 1.21 -6.72
N THR A 52 2.13 0.35 -7.05
CA THR A 52 1.85 0.02 -8.44
C THR A 52 1.45 1.27 -9.22
N CYS A 53 0.53 2.09 -8.68
CA CYS A 53 0.11 3.33 -9.32
C CYS A 53 1.30 4.27 -9.56
N TYR A 54 2.14 4.46 -8.55
CA TYR A 54 3.36 5.26 -8.68
C TYR A 54 4.29 4.73 -9.79
N PHE A 55 4.56 3.41 -9.81
CA PHE A 55 5.38 2.82 -10.86
C PHE A 55 4.73 2.89 -12.24
N THR A 56 3.41 2.74 -12.34
CA THR A 56 2.67 2.92 -13.59
C THR A 56 2.91 4.30 -14.17
N ASP A 57 2.85 5.34 -13.33
CA ASP A 57 3.03 6.73 -13.77
C ASP A 57 4.47 7.03 -14.18
N VAL A 58 5.45 6.60 -13.36
CA VAL A 58 6.86 6.94 -13.56
C VAL A 58 7.52 6.08 -14.64
N LEU A 59 7.18 4.79 -14.70
CA LEU A 59 7.77 3.83 -15.66
C LEU A 59 6.92 3.67 -16.93
N ARG A 60 5.76 4.33 -17.01
CA ARG A 60 4.81 4.20 -18.13
C ARG A 60 4.47 2.74 -18.40
N LEU A 61 4.09 2.02 -17.35
CA LEU A 61 3.78 0.60 -17.44
C LEU A 61 2.55 0.37 -18.33
N THR A 62 2.59 -0.68 -19.15
CA THR A 62 1.36 -1.18 -19.77
C THR A 62 0.42 -1.77 -18.72
N GLN A 63 -0.85 -1.96 -19.05
CA GLN A 63 -1.81 -2.59 -18.14
C GLN A 63 -1.35 -3.99 -17.67
N GLN A 64 -0.77 -4.77 -18.58
CA GLN A 64 -0.23 -6.10 -18.26
C GLN A 64 0.96 -6.01 -17.30
N GLN A 65 1.89 -5.08 -17.56
CA GLN A 65 3.03 -4.86 -16.68
C GLN A 65 2.58 -4.38 -15.29
N ALA A 66 1.64 -3.43 -15.22
CA ALA A 66 1.10 -2.93 -13.96
C ALA A 66 0.45 -4.04 -13.12
N ALA A 67 -0.31 -4.93 -13.74
CA ALA A 67 -0.88 -6.09 -13.06
C ALA A 67 0.19 -7.02 -12.50
N ALA A 68 1.24 -7.32 -13.29
CA ALA A 68 2.35 -8.16 -12.86
C ALA A 68 3.17 -7.52 -11.73
N VAL A 69 3.49 -6.22 -11.85
CA VAL A 69 4.19 -5.43 -10.82
C VAL A 69 3.38 -5.48 -9.52
N ARG A 70 2.06 -5.28 -9.56
CA ARG A 70 1.21 -5.34 -8.36
C ARG A 70 1.33 -6.66 -7.61
N VAL A 71 1.33 -7.77 -8.33
CA VAL A 71 1.45 -9.12 -7.74
C VAL A 71 2.79 -9.27 -7.04
N VAL A 72 3.89 -8.93 -7.70
CA VAL A 72 5.23 -9.12 -7.13
C VAL A 72 5.50 -8.13 -5.99
N THR A 73 4.96 -6.92 -6.05
CA THR A 73 5.04 -5.92 -4.98
C THR A 73 4.22 -6.36 -3.77
N LEU A 74 3.02 -6.89 -3.97
CA LEU A 74 2.20 -7.44 -2.88
C LEU A 74 2.93 -8.58 -2.18
N GLN A 75 3.50 -9.51 -2.95
CA GLN A 75 4.26 -10.63 -2.41
C GLN A 75 5.49 -10.16 -1.60
N LYS A 76 6.25 -9.18 -2.11
CA LYS A 76 7.37 -8.56 -1.38
C LYS A 76 6.90 -8.00 -0.03
N LEU A 77 5.81 -7.23 -0.02
CA LEU A 77 5.32 -6.61 1.21
C LEU A 77 4.82 -7.64 2.22
N GLN A 78 4.11 -8.68 1.79
CA GLN A 78 3.65 -9.77 2.68
C GLN A 78 4.82 -10.55 3.29
N GLN A 79 5.89 -10.77 2.52
CA GLN A 79 7.08 -11.49 3.00
C GLN A 79 7.96 -10.67 3.94
N LEU A 80 7.86 -9.34 3.88
CA LEU A 80 8.60 -8.42 4.73
C LEU A 80 7.77 -7.89 5.92
N ASP A 81 6.48 -8.20 5.99
CA ASP A 81 5.62 -7.77 7.08
C ASP A 81 5.92 -8.56 8.37
N PRO A 82 6.49 -7.93 9.41
CA PRO A 82 6.81 -8.61 10.66
C PRO A 82 5.56 -9.03 11.44
N THR A 83 4.39 -8.43 11.17
CA THR A 83 3.15 -8.73 11.89
C THR A 83 2.45 -9.99 11.39
N ALA A 84 2.77 -10.45 10.18
CA ALA A 84 2.32 -11.74 9.63
C ALA A 84 2.86 -12.97 10.41
N GLN A 85 3.77 -12.76 11.38
CA GLN A 85 4.34 -13.78 12.26
C GLN A 85 3.38 -14.28 13.35
N GLY A 86 2.26 -13.58 13.61
CA GLY A 86 1.36 -13.85 14.74
C GLY A 86 0.41 -15.03 14.58
N GLN A 87 0.31 -15.67 13.41
CA GLN A 87 -0.64 -16.77 13.18
C GLN A 87 0.07 -18.02 12.63
N ALA A 88 0.06 -19.06 13.47
CA ALA A 88 0.19 -20.49 13.16
C ALA A 88 1.13 -20.87 12.00
N ASN A 89 2.29 -21.41 12.35
CA ASN A 89 3.45 -21.72 11.50
C ASN A 89 4.28 -20.48 11.16
N ALA A 90 5.24 -20.21 12.05
CA ALA A 90 6.40 -19.39 11.78
C ALA A 90 7.15 -19.94 10.57
N LYS A 91 6.67 -19.61 9.36
CA LYS A 91 7.45 -19.70 8.15
C LYS A 91 8.58 -18.72 8.39
N ALA A 92 9.75 -19.25 8.74
CA ALA A 92 10.93 -18.47 9.08
C ALA A 92 11.02 -17.29 8.12
N LEU A 93 11.10 -16.07 8.67
CA LEU A 93 11.29 -14.85 7.87
C LEU A 93 12.39 -15.17 6.86
N ARG A 94 12.02 -15.18 5.57
CA ARG A 94 13.05 -15.31 4.54
C ARG A 94 14.01 -14.16 4.77
N PRO A 95 15.33 -14.39 4.72
CA PRO A 95 16.29 -13.31 4.88
C PRO A 95 15.89 -12.17 3.93
N VAL A 96 15.83 -10.94 4.45
CA VAL A 96 15.37 -9.77 3.69
C VAL A 96 16.08 -9.68 2.34
N ALA A 97 17.38 -9.98 2.31
CA ALA A 97 18.19 -10.04 1.08
C ALA A 97 17.61 -11.00 0.03
N ILE A 98 17.09 -12.17 0.41
CA ILE A 98 16.49 -13.14 -0.51
C ILE A 98 15.17 -12.63 -1.07
N VAL A 99 14.34 -12.00 -0.23
CA VAL A 99 13.07 -11.41 -0.69
C VAL A 99 13.32 -10.27 -1.67
N LEU A 100 14.30 -9.40 -1.37
CA LEU A 100 14.69 -8.30 -2.24
C LEU A 100 15.28 -8.80 -3.57
N ALA A 101 16.14 -9.82 -3.55
CA ALA A 101 16.70 -10.42 -4.77
C ALA A 101 15.62 -11.07 -5.65
N GLN A 102 14.64 -11.77 -5.05
CA GLN A 102 13.52 -12.34 -5.79
C GLN A 102 12.64 -11.28 -6.43
N TYR A 103 12.40 -10.17 -5.72
CA TYR A 103 11.66 -9.04 -6.25
C TYR A 103 12.39 -8.36 -7.40
N ASP A 104 13.70 -8.10 -7.25
CA ASP A 104 14.56 -7.49 -8.27
C ASP A 104 14.57 -8.35 -9.56
N ALA A 105 14.76 -9.67 -9.41
CA ALA A 105 14.69 -10.60 -10.53
C ALA A 105 13.31 -10.59 -11.22
N ALA A 106 12.22 -10.54 -10.46
CA ALA A 106 10.88 -10.48 -11.04
C ALA A 106 10.65 -9.17 -11.80
N MET A 107 11.11 -8.04 -11.27
CA MET A 107 11.03 -6.74 -11.93
C MET A 107 11.85 -6.72 -13.23
N LEU A 108 13.03 -7.34 -13.25
CA LEU A 108 13.84 -7.49 -14.46
C LEU A 108 13.11 -8.25 -15.58
N HIS A 109 12.28 -9.23 -15.23
CA HIS A 109 11.50 -10.00 -16.21
C HIS A 109 10.24 -9.28 -16.71
N ILE A 110 9.61 -8.44 -15.86
CA ILE A 110 8.36 -7.74 -16.20
C ILE A 110 8.64 -6.46 -17.00
N LEU A 111 9.72 -5.76 -16.65
CA LEU A 111 10.05 -4.45 -17.20
C LEU A 111 10.92 -4.58 -18.44
N THR A 112 10.80 -3.61 -19.34
CA THR A 112 11.81 -3.43 -20.39
C THR A 112 13.14 -2.97 -19.77
N SER A 113 14.25 -3.12 -20.50
CA SER A 113 15.59 -2.70 -20.01
C SER A 113 15.65 -1.22 -19.59
N GLY A 114 14.99 -0.34 -20.35
CA GLY A 114 14.88 1.08 -20.03
C GLY A 114 14.09 1.32 -18.73
N GLN A 115 12.91 0.70 -18.61
CA GLN A 115 12.08 0.80 -17.41
C GLN A 115 12.78 0.22 -16.18
N TYR A 116 13.50 -0.89 -16.32
CA TYR A 116 14.25 -1.51 -15.24
C TYR A 116 15.38 -0.60 -14.74
N SER A 117 16.12 0.04 -15.66
CA SER A 117 17.15 1.02 -15.30
C SER A 117 16.57 2.18 -14.50
N THR A 118 15.41 2.72 -14.92
CA THR A 118 14.71 3.76 -14.17
C THR A 118 14.22 3.27 -12.82
N PHE A 119 13.66 2.06 -12.75
CA PHE A 119 13.24 1.44 -11.49
C PHE A 119 14.40 1.31 -10.50
N ARG A 120 15.56 0.81 -10.95
CA ARG A 120 16.79 0.71 -10.14
C ARG A 120 17.23 2.06 -9.59
N TRP A 121 17.24 3.09 -10.44
CA TRP A 121 17.56 4.45 -10.05
C TRP A 121 16.59 5.01 -9.00
N ILE A 122 15.30 4.70 -9.10
CA ILE A 122 14.29 5.11 -8.10
C ILE A 122 14.58 4.44 -6.76
N GLU A 123 14.74 3.12 -6.73
CA GLU A 123 14.98 2.36 -5.49
C GLU A 123 16.28 2.78 -4.79
N GLU A 124 17.31 3.18 -5.53
CA GLU A 124 18.58 3.66 -4.97
C GLU A 124 18.46 5.03 -4.29
N ARG A 125 17.60 5.92 -4.81
CA ARG A 125 17.45 7.28 -4.29
C ARG A 125 16.38 7.41 -3.22
N GLN A 126 15.30 6.65 -3.38
CA GLN A 126 14.21 6.55 -2.42
C GLN A 126 13.77 5.09 -2.36
N PRO A 127 14.29 4.30 -1.41
CA PRO A 127 13.86 2.92 -1.27
C PRO A 127 12.36 2.94 -0.98
N VAL A 128 11.62 2.22 -1.82
CA VAL A 128 10.17 2.35 -1.91
C VAL A 128 9.47 1.87 -0.62
N SER A 129 10.18 1.09 0.19
CA SER A 129 9.81 0.75 1.58
C SER A 129 9.62 1.97 2.49
N GLN A 130 10.33 3.08 2.25
CA GLN A 130 10.24 4.31 3.04
C GLN A 130 9.11 5.23 2.56
N LEU A 131 8.77 5.22 1.27
CA LEU A 131 7.71 6.06 0.70
C LEU A 131 6.33 5.83 1.34
N LEU A 132 6.08 4.62 1.86
CA LEU A 132 4.80 4.25 2.47
C LEU A 132 4.86 4.01 3.98
N ALA A 133 6.05 4.09 4.60
CA ALA A 133 6.20 4.05 6.06
C ALA A 133 5.78 5.37 6.74
N GLY A 134 5.75 6.48 5.99
CA GLY A 134 5.52 7.84 6.51
C GLY A 134 4.08 8.37 6.47
N SER A 135 3.06 7.56 6.15
CA SER A 135 1.65 8.01 6.15
C SER A 135 0.92 7.83 7.49
N ALA A 136 1.66 7.70 8.61
CA ALA A 136 1.08 7.90 9.93
C ALA A 136 1.06 9.40 10.22
N LYS A 137 -0.11 10.01 10.08
CA LYS A 137 -0.37 11.38 10.51
C LYS A 137 -1.60 11.39 11.40
#